data_AF-A0A847V2R4-F1
#
_entry.id   AF-A0A847V2R4-F1
#
_cell.length_a   1.000
_cell.length_b   1.000
_cell.length_c   1.000
_cell.angle_alpha   90.00
_cell.angle_beta   90.00
_cell.angle_gamma   90.00
#
_symmetry.space_group_name_H-M   'P 1'
#
loop_
_entity.id
_entity.type
_entity.pdbx_description
1 polymer ?
#
loop_
_entity_poly.entity_id
_entity_poly.type
_entity_poly.pdbx_seq_one_letter_code
_entity_poly.pdbx_strand_id
1 'polypeptide(L)' 'MTENKKKKTRGVSINKPSDVRRIARRVISDIFVEGSQITNAGKVNQLLITWLKGWELEKLEDIERRLSALEEERRG' A
#
# COMPACT_ATOMS: atom_id res chain seq x y z
N MET A 1 2.24 -34.36 -21.52
CA MET A 1 2.37 -33.99 -20.10
C MET A 1 2.70 -32.52 -20.02
N THR A 2 1.75 -31.66 -19.64
CA THR A 2 2.00 -30.23 -19.47
C THR A 2 2.64 -30.02 -18.09
N GLU A 3 3.93 -29.66 -18.08
CA GLU A 3 4.64 -29.30 -16.85
C GLU A 3 3.90 -28.17 -16.13
N ASN A 4 3.38 -28.49 -14.95
CA ASN A 4 2.74 -27.54 -14.05
C ASN A 4 3.84 -26.71 -13.37
N LYS A 5 4.49 -25.80 -14.11
CA LYS A 5 5.45 -24.84 -13.56
C LYS A 5 4.69 -23.87 -12.66
N LYS A 6 4.50 -24.23 -11.39
CA LYS A 6 4.09 -23.27 -10.35
C LYS A 6 5.08 -22.11 -10.38
N LYS A 7 4.68 -20.97 -10.95
CA LYS A 7 5.46 -19.73 -10.91
C LYS A 7 5.80 -19.48 -9.44
N LYS A 8 7.08 -19.49 -9.08
CA LYS A 8 7.54 -19.06 -7.75
C LYS A 8 7.26 -17.56 -7.64
N THR A 9 6.10 -17.21 -7.13
CA THR A 9 5.81 -15.84 -6.72
C THR A 9 6.57 -15.57 -5.44
N ARG A 10 7.55 -14.65 -5.48
CA ARG A 10 8.08 -14.04 -4.24
C ARG A 10 6.87 -13.43 -3.52
N GLY A 11 6.66 -13.85 -2.27
CA GLY A 11 5.64 -13.26 -1.40
C GLY A 11 5.85 -11.76 -1.27
N VAL A 12 4.79 -11.07 -0.85
CA VAL A 12 4.84 -9.63 -0.66
C VAL A 12 5.22 -9.35 0.79
N SER A 13 6.30 -8.61 1.03
CA SER A 13 6.68 -8.14 2.36
C SER A 13 6.02 -6.78 2.62
N ILE A 14 5.40 -6.65 3.79
CA ILE A 14 4.74 -5.41 4.25
C ILE A 14 5.41 -5.01 5.56
N ASN A 15 6.24 -3.98 5.53
CA ASN A 15 6.95 -3.50 6.72
C ASN A 15 6.57 -2.07 7.10
N LYS A 16 6.10 -1.27 6.13
CA LYS A 16 5.71 0.13 6.33
C LYS A 16 4.43 0.48 5.58
N PRO A 17 3.71 1.54 5.97
CA PRO A 17 2.48 1.95 5.28
C PRO A 17 2.67 2.22 3.77
N SER A 18 3.85 2.65 3.33
CA SER A 18 4.18 2.79 1.89
C SER A 18 4.16 1.47 1.12
N ASP A 19 4.46 0.34 1.76
CA ASP A 19 4.37 -0.97 1.09
C ASP A 19 2.93 -1.28 0.72
N VAL A 20 2.00 -1.04 1.66
CA VAL A 20 0.57 -1.23 1.43
C VAL A 20 0.09 -0.39 0.26
N ARG A 21 0.52 0.89 0.17
CA ARG A 21 0.16 1.76 -0.95
C ARG A 21 0.72 1.27 -2.28
N ARG A 22 1.97 0.82 -2.31
CA ARG A 22 2.61 0.25 -3.50
C ARG A 22 1.86 -0.99 -4.00
N ILE A 23 1.46 -1.86 -3.09
CA ILE A 23 0.75 -3.10 -3.40
C ILE A 23 -0.65 -2.81 -3.94
N ALA A 24 -1.42 -1.97 -3.25
CA ALA A 24 -2.76 -1.59 -3.69
C ALA A 24 -2.73 -0.96 -5.09
N ARG A 25 -1.78 -0.05 -5.36
CA ARG A 25 -1.60 0.55 -6.70
C ARG A 25 -1.30 -0.50 -7.77
N ARG A 26 -0.42 -1.46 -7.47
CA ARG A 26 -0.08 -2.54 -8.41
C ARG A 26 -1.30 -3.39 -8.74
N VAL A 27 -2.02 -3.87 -7.72
CA VAL A 27 -3.18 -4.76 -7.93
C VAL A 27 -4.31 -4.02 -8.65
N ILE A 28 -4.57 -2.76 -8.29
CA ILE A 28 -5.56 -1.93 -9.00
C ILE A 28 -5.13 -1.74 -10.46
N SER A 29 -3.86 -1.45 -10.72
CA SER A 29 -3.36 -1.33 -12.10
C SER A 29 -3.58 -2.61 -12.91
N ASP A 30 -3.26 -3.77 -12.34
CA ASP A 30 -3.45 -5.07 -13.02
C ASP A 30 -4.94 -5.30 -13.36
N ILE A 31 -5.86 -5.01 -12.42
CA ILE A 31 -7.31 -5.12 -12.64
C ILE A 31 -7.79 -4.24 -13.80
N PHE A 32 -7.30 -3.01 -13.88
CA PHE A 32 -7.69 -2.06 -14.93
C PHE A 32 -7.08 -2.41 -16.29
N VAL A 33 -5.84 -2.90 -16.32
CA VAL A 33 -5.20 -3.38 -17.55
C VAL A 33 -5.96 -4.58 -18.13
N GLU A 34 -6.49 -5.46 -17.27
CA GLU A 34 -7.31 -6.60 -17.68
C GLU A 34 -8.76 -6.23 -18.06
N GLY A 35 -9.17 -4.96 -17.89
CA GLY A 35 -10.55 -4.52 -18.15
C GLY A 35 -11.59 -5.12 -17.19
N SER A 36 -11.15 -5.67 -16.04
CA SER A 36 -11.99 -6.43 -15.12
C SER A 36 -12.51 -5.61 -13.93
N GLN A 37 -12.48 -4.28 -14.04
CA GLN A 37 -12.83 -3.35 -12.95
C GLN A 37 -14.26 -3.52 -12.43
N ILE A 38 -15.25 -3.79 -13.29
CA ILE A 38 -16.65 -3.94 -12.86
C ILE A 38 -16.79 -5.19 -11.98
N THR A 39 -16.27 -6.32 -12.43
CA THR A 39 -16.30 -7.59 -11.68
C THR A 39 -15.54 -7.50 -10.36
N ASN A 40 -14.49 -6.68 -10.30
CA ASN A 40 -13.66 -6.52 -9.11
C ASN A 40 -13.95 -5.23 -8.31
N ALA A 41 -15.05 -4.52 -8.57
CA ALA A 41 -15.34 -3.21 -7.97
C ALA A 41 -15.26 -3.20 -6.43
N GLY A 42 -15.82 -4.23 -5.78
CA GLY A 42 -15.74 -4.36 -4.31
C GLY A 42 -14.32 -4.55 -3.79
N LYS A 43 -13.48 -5.32 -4.50
CA LYS A 43 -12.06 -5.53 -4.14
C LYS A 43 -11.24 -4.26 -4.38
N VAL A 44 -11.52 -3.55 -5.48
CA VAL A 44 -10.91 -2.25 -5.77
C VAL A 44 -11.23 -1.26 -4.65
N ASN A 45 -12.48 -1.18 -4.21
CA ASN A 45 -12.86 -0.32 -3.09
C ASN A 45 -12.10 -0.68 -1.81
N GLN A 46 -11.99 -1.97 -1.47
CA GLN A 46 -11.20 -2.41 -0.31
C GLN A 46 -9.73 -1.97 -0.42
N LEU A 47 -9.10 -2.18 -1.58
CA LEU A 47 -7.72 -1.77 -1.82
C LEU A 47 -7.54 -0.25 -1.72
N LEU A 48 -8.50 0.54 -2.21
CA LEU A 48 -8.49 2.00 -2.10
C LEU A 48 -8.61 2.47 -0.65
N ILE A 49 -9.51 1.88 0.14
CA ILE A 49 -9.65 2.18 1.57
C ILE A 49 -8.34 1.85 2.29
N THR A 50 -7.77 0.68 2.03
CA THR A 50 -6.49 0.27 2.62
C THR A 50 -5.35 1.21 2.20
N TRP A 51 -5.34 1.64 0.94
CA TRP A 51 -4.39 2.63 0.43
C TRP A 51 -4.50 3.97 1.16
N LEU A 52 -5.73 4.47 1.37
CA LEU A 52 -6.00 5.72 2.08
C LEU A 52 -5.51 5.66 3.52
N LYS A 53 -5.81 4.58 4.25
CA LYS A 53 -5.30 4.38 5.62
C LYS A 53 -3.78 4.37 5.69
N GLY A 54 -3.13 3.71 4.73
CA GLY A 54 -1.67 3.71 4.64
C GLY A 54 -1.08 5.09 4.30
N TRP A 55 -1.85 5.98 3.66
CA TRP A 55 -1.45 7.37 3.42
C TRP A 55 -1.62 8.24 4.67
N GLU A 56 -2.73 8.09 5.37
CA GLU A 56 -3.01 8.79 6.64
C GLU A 56 -1.92 8.52 7.69
N LEU A 57 -1.51 7.25 7.83
CA LEU A 57 -0.44 6.87 8.78
C LEU A 57 0.89 7.55 8.48
N GLU A 58 1.26 7.74 7.20
CA GLU A 58 2.49 8.47 6.87
C GLU A 58 2.39 9.95 7.17
N LYS A 59 1.21 10.54 7.02
CA LYS A 59 0.98 11.93 7.41
C LYS A 59 1.10 12.10 8.92
N LEU A 60 0.62 11.13 9.69
CA LEU A 60 0.78 11.13 11.13
C LEU A 60 2.26 11.01 11.53
N GLU A 61 2.99 10.06 10.94
CA GLU A 61 4.44 9.88 11.18
C GLU A 61 5.25 11.16 10.84
N ASP A 62 4.88 11.87 9.76
CA ASP A 62 5.50 13.16 9.41
C ASP A 62 5.22 14.24 10.46
N ILE A 63 3.99 14.30 10.98
CA ILE A 63 3.61 15.24 12.05
C ILE A 63 4.38 14.94 13.33
N GLU A 64 4.44 13.66 13.75
CA GLU A 64 5.18 13.23 14.94
C GLU A 64 6.66 13.63 14.84
N ARG A 65 7.31 13.35 13.70
CA ARG A 65 8.70 13.76 13.45
C ARG A 65 8.90 15.27 13.58
N ARG A 66 7.99 16.07 13.02
CA ARG A 66 8.06 17.54 13.09
C ARG A 66 7.85 18.05 14.51
N LEU A 67 6.96 17.43 15.27
CA LEU A 67 6.75 17.76 16.68
C LEU A 67 7.99 17.44 17.52
N SER A 68 8.58 16.26 17.34
CA SER A 68 9.81 15.90 18.05
C SER A 68 10.95 16.88 17.78
N ALA A 69 11.13 17.32 16.54
CA ALA A 69 12.14 18.33 16.19
C ALA A 69 11.91 19.66 16.93
N LEU A 70 10.66 20.14 16.99
CA LEU A 70 10.32 21.36 17.73
C LEU A 70 10.52 21.22 19.25
N GLU A 71 10.23 20.04 19.81
CA GLU A 71 10.44 19.75 21.23
C GLU A 71 11.94 19.69 21.58
N GLU A 72 12.77 19.14 20.70
CA GLU A 72 14.23 19.13 20.83
C GLU A 72 14.80 20.54 20.76
N GLU A 73 14.38 21.35 19.79
CA GLU A 73 14.79 22.76 19.67
C GLU A 73 14.44 23.58 20.91
N ARG A 74 13.30 23.29 21.56
CA ARG A 74 12.87 23.99 22.78
C ARG A 74 13.62 23.54 24.05
N ARG A 75 14.20 22.34 24.05
CA ARG A 75 14.96 21.78 25.18
C ARG A 75 16.43 22.22 25.19
N GLY A 76 16.99 22.57 24.03
CA GLY A 76 18.30 23.21 23.88
C GLY A 76 18.28 24.68 24.26
#